data_AF-A0A256LFI4-F1
#
_entry.id   AF-A0A256LFI4-F1
#
_cell.length_a   1.000
_cell.length_b   1.000
_cell.length_c   1.000
_cell.angle_alpha   90.00
_cell.angle_beta   90.00
_cell.angle_gamma   90.00
#
_symmetry.space_group_name_H-M   'P 1'
#
loop_
_entity.id
_entity.type
_entity.pdbx_description
1 polymer ?
#
loop_
_entity_poly.entity_id
_entity_poly.type
_entity_poly.pdbx_seq_one_letter_code
_entity_poly.pdbx_strand_id
1 'polypeptide(L)'
;MIKVLAKNKEQYIIAIDYRLYFVDKNNNVYSISSIKSSLRLDNFKYGDFTSEYSEEKLQSIRIKTKKFDPEFDQYKKDVMEDGNMTEDQFNLFVKKGYEQDLASFNEICGKEIFHNMKVDSAWVNKYLDYL
;
A
#
# COMPACT_ATOMS: atom_id res chain seq x y z
N MET A 1 -2.74 -1.52 -8.45
CA MET A 1 -3.87 -0.55 -8.45
C MET A 1 -3.54 0.52 -7.42
N ILE A 2 -3.65 1.83 -7.73
CA ILE A 2 -3.36 2.92 -6.78
C ILE A 2 -4.66 3.53 -6.25
N LYS A 3 -4.72 3.78 -4.95
CA LYS A 3 -5.85 4.43 -4.27
C LYS A 3 -5.34 5.44 -3.25
N VAL A 4 -5.93 6.64 -3.20
CA VAL A 4 -5.62 7.65 -2.18
C VAL A 4 -6.64 7.53 -1.06
N LEU A 5 -6.21 7.05 0.10
CA LEU A 5 -7.07 6.58 1.20
C LEU A 5 -7.32 7.63 2.29
N ALA A 6 -6.38 8.54 2.45
CA ALA A 6 -6.52 9.67 3.33
C ALA A 6 -5.68 10.83 2.84
N LYS A 7 -6.12 12.04 3.16
CA LYS A 7 -5.37 13.26 2.88
C LYS A 7 -5.58 14.32 3.94
N ASN A 8 -4.58 15.13 4.15
CA ASN A 8 -4.74 16.46 4.75
C ASN A 8 -4.35 17.52 3.71
N LYS A 9 -4.08 18.76 4.13
CA LYS A 9 -3.71 19.85 3.20
C LYS A 9 -2.39 19.57 2.45
N GLU A 10 -1.50 18.79 3.02
CA GLU A 10 -0.10 18.68 2.59
C GLU A 10 0.35 17.25 2.31
N GLN A 11 -0.37 16.25 2.82
CA GLN A 11 0.08 14.86 2.89
C GLN A 11 -1.08 13.93 2.55
N TYR A 12 -0.75 12.72 2.11
CA TYR A 12 -1.74 11.70 1.79
C TYR A 12 -1.21 10.29 2.00
N ILE A 13 -2.13 9.36 2.28
CA ILE A 13 -1.86 7.94 2.37
C ILE A 13 -2.38 7.29 1.11
N ILE A 14 -1.54 6.48 0.48
CA ILE A 14 -1.91 5.69 -0.68
C ILE A 14 -1.84 4.20 -0.37
N ALA A 15 -2.77 3.46 -0.94
CA ALA A 15 -2.63 2.04 -1.17
C ALA A 15 -2.16 1.83 -2.60
N ILE A 16 -1.06 1.11 -2.75
CA ILE A 16 -0.59 0.66 -4.05
C ILE A 16 0.03 -0.71 -3.88
N ASP A 17 -0.33 -1.63 -4.77
CA ASP A 17 0.41 -2.88 -4.97
C ASP A 17 0.57 -3.69 -3.65
N TYR A 18 -0.52 -3.81 -2.89
CA TYR A 18 -0.64 -4.46 -1.55
C TYR A 18 0.22 -3.87 -0.44
N ARG A 19 0.52 -2.57 -0.52
CA ARG A 19 1.21 -1.85 0.54
C ARG A 19 0.59 -0.49 0.75
N LEU A 20 0.74 0.01 1.97
CA LEU A 20 0.40 1.36 2.32
C LEU A 20 1.65 2.23 2.32
N TYR A 21 1.51 3.44 1.78
CA TYR A 21 2.58 4.41 1.76
C TYR A 21 2.06 5.76 2.23
N PHE A 22 2.91 6.46 2.96
CA PHE A 22 2.74 7.86 3.29
C PHE A 22 3.45 8.70 2.23
N VAL A 23 2.77 9.73 1.73
CA VAL A 23 3.32 10.69 0.80
C VAL A 23 3.31 12.08 1.43
N ASP A 24 4.49 12.70 1.50
CA ASP A 24 4.66 14.02 2.10
C ASP A 24 4.36 15.15 1.12
N LYS A 25 4.47 16.39 1.61
CA LYS A 25 4.25 17.62 0.84
C LYS A 25 5.20 17.85 -0.33
N ASN A 26 6.36 17.19 -0.30
CA ASN A 26 7.37 17.24 -1.36
C ASN A 26 7.20 16.07 -2.35
N ASN A 27 6.13 15.28 -2.22
CA ASN A 27 5.90 14.02 -2.93
C ASN A 27 7.01 12.97 -2.70
N ASN A 28 7.64 12.99 -1.52
CA ASN A 28 8.47 11.87 -1.08
C ASN A 28 7.54 10.77 -0.56
N VAL A 29 7.90 9.52 -0.86
CA VAL A 29 7.11 8.34 -0.54
C VAL A 29 7.82 7.54 0.54
N TYR A 30 7.07 7.06 1.52
CA TYR A 30 7.59 6.27 2.63
C TYR A 30 6.70 5.05 2.84
N SER A 31 7.31 3.86 2.94
CA SER A 31 6.58 2.64 3.23
C SER A 31 6.02 2.69 4.64
N ILE A 32 4.75 2.29 4.79
CA ILE A 32 4.11 2.07 6.07
C ILE A 32 4.03 0.55 6.25
N SER A 33 4.96 -0.02 7.00
CA SER A 33 5.00 -1.46 7.31
C SER A 33 4.02 -1.87 8.42
N SER A 34 3.53 -0.89 9.18
CA SER A 34 2.42 -1.04 10.12
C SER A 34 1.85 0.34 10.43
N ILE A 35 0.54 0.49 10.37
CA ILE A 35 -0.12 1.68 10.92
C ILE A 35 -0.33 1.42 12.40
N LYS A 36 0.63 1.84 13.22
CA LYS A 36 0.45 1.84 14.68
C LYS A 36 -0.57 2.91 15.05
N SER A 37 -1.34 2.65 16.11
CA SER A 37 -2.25 3.62 16.75
C SER A 37 -1.60 4.95 17.14
N SER A 38 -0.27 5.03 17.14
CA SER A 38 0.53 6.24 17.42
C SER A 38 0.86 7.10 16.19
N LEU A 39 0.59 6.63 14.96
CA LEU A 39 0.58 7.50 13.78
C LEU A 39 -0.62 8.42 13.96
N ARG A 40 -0.38 9.54 14.64
CA ARG A 40 -1.34 10.64 14.77
C ARG A 40 -1.59 11.19 13.38
N LEU A 41 -2.48 10.54 12.65
CA LEU A 41 -3.13 11.04 11.44
C LEU A 41 -4.16 12.12 11.81
N ASP A 42 -3.82 12.91 12.82
CA ASP A 42 -4.60 14.05 13.27
C ASP A 42 -4.71 14.99 12.07
N ASN A 43 -5.95 15.41 11.77
CA ASN A 43 -6.31 16.26 10.63
C ASN A 43 -6.28 15.59 9.24
N PHE A 44 -6.14 14.28 9.14
CA PHE A 44 -6.47 13.59 7.90
C PHE A 44 -7.98 13.47 7.73
N LYS A 45 -8.45 13.71 6.51
CA LYS A 45 -9.74 13.25 6.02
C LYS A 45 -9.56 11.85 5.44
N TYR A 46 -10.48 10.96 5.75
CA TYR A 46 -10.46 9.56 5.33
C TYR A 46 -11.54 9.32 4.26
N GLY A 47 -11.22 8.58 3.20
CA GLY A 47 -12.11 8.34 2.06
C GLY A 47 -11.37 7.89 0.80
N ASP A 48 -12.08 7.64 -0.31
CA ASP A 48 -11.44 7.45 -1.61
C ASP A 48 -11.29 8.81 -2.31
N PHE A 49 -10.07 9.33 -2.32
CA PHE A 49 -9.73 10.61 -2.95
C PHE A 49 -9.01 10.44 -4.29
N THR A 50 -8.98 9.22 -4.84
CA THR A 50 -8.15 8.90 -6.01
C THR A 50 -8.48 9.78 -7.21
N SER A 51 -9.77 10.10 -7.42
CA SER A 51 -10.24 10.95 -8.50
C SER A 51 -9.82 12.42 -8.39
N GLU A 52 -9.31 12.86 -7.23
CA GLU A 52 -8.81 14.24 -7.05
C GLU A 52 -7.38 14.43 -7.61
N TYR A 53 -6.74 13.35 -8.07
CA TYR A 53 -5.36 13.34 -8.53
C TYR A 53 -5.31 12.99 -10.01
N SER A 54 -4.46 13.68 -10.78
CA SER A 54 -4.25 13.34 -12.18
C SER A 54 -3.53 12.00 -12.30
N GLU A 55 -3.78 11.31 -13.42
CA GLU A 55 -3.10 10.05 -13.75
C GLU A 55 -1.57 10.23 -13.75
N GLU A 56 -1.07 11.32 -14.32
CA GLU A 56 0.36 11.66 -14.33
C GLU A 56 0.97 11.73 -12.92
N LYS A 57 0.24 12.33 -11.97
CA LYS A 57 0.69 12.42 -10.57
C LYS A 57 0.70 11.04 -9.92
N LEU A 58 -0.35 10.25 -10.13
CA LEU A 58 -0.45 8.88 -9.61
C LEU A 58 0.66 7.98 -10.17
N GLN A 59 1.00 8.11 -11.45
CA GLN A 59 2.12 7.40 -12.07
C GLN A 59 3.48 7.87 -11.54
N SER A 60 3.68 9.19 -11.33
CA SER A 60 4.90 9.71 -10.72
C SER A 60 5.15 9.11 -9.33
N ILE A 61 4.09 9.00 -8.52
CA ILE A 61 4.17 8.37 -7.20
C ILE A 61 4.48 6.88 -7.33
N ARG A 62 3.84 6.17 -8.26
CA ARG A 62 4.12 4.76 -8.54
C ARG A 62 5.57 4.50 -8.98
N ILE A 63 6.16 5.40 -9.75
CA ILE A 63 7.59 5.29 -10.12
C ILE A 63 8.48 5.48 -8.88
N LYS A 64 8.11 6.39 -7.98
CA LYS A 64 8.84 6.58 -6.72
C LYS A 64 8.69 5.40 -5.77
N THR A 65 7.52 4.76 -5.68
CA THR A 65 7.36 3.52 -4.90
C THR A 65 8.21 2.39 -5.46
N LYS A 66 8.32 2.29 -6.79
CA LYS A 66 9.20 1.30 -7.45
C LYS A 66 10.68 1.45 -7.09
N LYS A 67 11.14 2.65 -6.71
CA LYS A 67 12.51 2.85 -6.21
C LYS A 67 12.73 2.32 -4.78
N PHE A 68 11.66 2.06 -4.02
CA PHE A 68 11.70 1.33 -2.75
C PHE A 68 11.48 -0.19 -2.93
N ASP A 69 11.09 -0.61 -4.13
CA ASP A 69 10.86 -2.01 -4.52
C ASP A 69 12.13 -2.85 -4.83
N PRO A 70 13.36 -2.33 -5.07
CA PRO A 70 14.54 -3.22 -5.12
C PRO A 70 14.80 -3.91 -3.77
N GLU A 71 14.40 -3.29 -2.65
CA GLU A 71 14.38 -3.96 -1.35
C GLU A 71 13.23 -4.97 -1.24
N PHE A 72 12.15 -4.84 -2.04
CA PHE A 72 11.05 -5.81 -2.04
C PHE A 72 11.44 -7.12 -2.72
N ASP A 73 12.16 -7.07 -3.84
CA ASP A 73 12.67 -8.28 -4.49
C ASP A 73 13.67 -9.01 -3.58
N GLN A 74 14.52 -8.25 -2.87
CA GLN A 74 15.41 -8.82 -1.86
C GLN A 74 14.63 -9.36 -0.66
N TYR A 75 13.66 -8.61 -0.13
CA TYR A 75 12.77 -9.06 0.95
C TYR A 75 11.98 -10.31 0.56
N LYS A 76 11.50 -10.40 -0.68
CA LYS A 76 10.82 -11.60 -1.21
C LYS A 76 11.77 -12.79 -1.17
N LYS A 77 13.00 -12.62 -1.67
CA LYS A 77 14.03 -13.67 -1.59
C LYS A 77 14.31 -14.06 -0.15
N ASP A 78 14.61 -13.10 0.73
CA ASP A 78 14.94 -13.35 2.14
C ASP A 78 13.80 -14.09 2.84
N VAL A 79 12.55 -13.65 2.68
CA VAL A 79 11.37 -14.30 3.31
C VAL A 79 11.10 -15.68 2.72
N MET A 80 11.27 -15.86 1.41
CA MET A 80 11.08 -17.16 0.76
C MET A 80 12.19 -18.15 1.15
N GLU A 81 13.44 -17.70 1.25
CA GLU A 81 14.60 -18.50 1.65
C GLU A 81 14.56 -18.83 3.15
N ASP A 82 14.40 -17.84 4.03
CA ASP A 82 14.35 -18.03 5.49
C ASP A 82 13.10 -18.81 5.92
N GLY A 83 11.98 -18.58 5.23
CA GLY A 83 10.70 -19.22 5.52
C GLY A 83 10.52 -20.57 4.85
N ASN A 84 11.44 -20.98 3.95
CA ASN A 84 11.27 -22.11 3.04
C ASN A 84 9.87 -22.09 2.39
N MET A 85 9.45 -20.92 1.90
CA MET A 85 8.12 -20.67 1.38
C MET A 85 8.11 -20.72 -0.14
N THR A 86 7.05 -21.29 -0.71
CA THR A 86 6.76 -21.16 -2.14
C THR A 86 6.30 -19.74 -2.46
N GLU A 87 6.35 -19.39 -3.74
CA GLU A 87 5.87 -18.09 -4.22
C GLU A 87 4.39 -17.86 -3.89
N ASP A 88 3.54 -18.89 -4.00
CA ASP A 88 2.12 -18.80 -3.60
C ASP A 88 1.95 -18.53 -2.10
N GLN A 89 2.80 -19.13 -1.26
CA GLN A 89 2.79 -18.89 0.18
C GLN A 89 3.24 -17.47 0.52
N PHE A 90 4.26 -16.96 -0.15
CA PHE A 90 4.70 -15.58 -0.03
C PHE A 90 3.59 -14.60 -0.45
N ASN A 91 2.95 -14.85 -1.59
CA ASN A 91 1.85 -14.04 -2.10
C ASN A 91 0.66 -14.01 -1.11
N LEU A 92 0.33 -15.15 -0.51
CA LEU A 92 -0.69 -15.24 0.54
C LEU A 92 -0.27 -14.48 1.81
N PHE A 93 1.01 -14.55 2.18
CA PHE A 93 1.56 -13.84 3.33
C PHE A 93 1.48 -12.31 3.14
N VAL A 94 1.93 -11.80 1.99
CA VAL A 94 1.84 -10.36 1.64
C VAL A 94 0.39 -9.90 1.64
N LYS A 95 -0.52 -10.69 1.04
CA LYS A 95 -1.95 -10.39 1.05
C LYS A 95 -2.52 -10.27 2.46
N LYS A 96 -2.20 -11.22 3.36
CA LYS A 96 -2.66 -11.18 4.76
C LYS A 96 -2.12 -9.96 5.50
N GLY A 97 -0.84 -9.62 5.31
CA GLY A 97 -0.24 -8.42 5.92
C GLY A 97 -0.97 -7.15 5.47
N TYR A 98 -1.24 -7.03 4.17
CA TYR A 98 -2.01 -5.91 3.62
C TYR A 98 -3.45 -5.84 4.14
N GLU A 99 -4.14 -6.97 4.27
CA GLU A 99 -5.48 -7.04 4.86
C GLU A 99 -5.47 -6.60 6.34
N GLN A 100 -4.43 -6.94 7.10
CA GLN A 100 -4.24 -6.49 8.48
C GLN A 100 -3.96 -4.98 8.56
N ASP A 101 -3.13 -4.45 7.66
CA ASP A 101 -2.86 -3.02 7.57
C ASP A 101 -4.13 -2.23 7.23
N LEU A 102 -4.95 -2.72 6.29
CA LEU A 102 -6.25 -2.12 5.98
C LEU A 102 -7.22 -2.21 7.15
N ALA A 103 -7.29 -3.34 7.86
CA ALA A 103 -8.14 -3.48 9.04
C ALA A 103 -7.73 -2.49 10.15
N SER A 104 -6.43 -2.35 10.40
CA SER A 104 -5.88 -1.40 11.38
C SER A 104 -6.17 0.04 10.97
N PHE A 105 -6.08 0.35 9.67
CA PHE A 105 -6.46 1.66 9.14
C PHE A 105 -7.96 1.95 9.38
N ASN A 106 -8.83 0.97 9.16
CA ASN A 106 -10.28 1.11 9.36
C ASN A 106 -10.64 1.39 10.81
N GLU A 107 -9.98 0.69 11.73
CA GLU A 107 -10.15 0.88 13.16
C GLU A 107 -9.80 2.32 13.56
N ILE A 108 -8.67 2.85 13.08
CA ILE A 108 -8.24 4.24 13.32
C ILE A 108 -9.23 5.25 12.73
N CYS A 109 -9.79 4.96 11.55
CA CYS A 109 -10.75 5.85 10.90
C CYS A 109 -12.12 5.90 11.62
N GLY A 110 -12.44 4.88 12.45
CA GLY A 110 -13.78 4.70 13.02
C GLY A 110 -14.88 4.53 11.96
N LYS A 111 -14.52 4.13 10.73
CA LYS A 111 -15.41 3.97 9.58
C LYS A 111 -14.95 2.78 8.74
N GLU A 112 -15.89 1.94 8.35
CA GLU A 112 -15.66 0.87 7.36
C GLU A 112 -15.69 1.45 5.94
N ILE A 113 -14.63 2.17 5.57
CA ILE A 113 -14.52 2.76 4.21
C ILE A 113 -14.27 1.66 3.14
N PHE A 114 -14.05 0.40 3.54
CA PHE A 114 -13.30 -0.58 2.75
C PHE A 114 -13.99 -1.92 2.45
N HIS A 115 -15.29 -2.10 2.71
CA HIS A 115 -16.00 -3.34 2.34
C HIS A 115 -15.87 -3.74 0.85
N ASN A 116 -15.54 -2.78 -0.03
CA ASN A 116 -15.44 -2.98 -1.47
C ASN A 116 -14.01 -3.00 -2.04
N MET A 117 -12.96 -2.90 -1.20
CA MET A 117 -11.60 -3.20 -1.65
C MET A 117 -11.43 -4.72 -1.79
N LYS A 118 -11.96 -5.27 -2.89
CA LYS A 118 -11.61 -6.63 -3.29
C LYS A 118 -10.13 -6.61 -3.65
N VAL A 119 -9.33 -7.35 -2.88
CA VAL A 119 -7.99 -7.78 -3.29
C VAL A 119 -8.19 -8.48 -4.63
N ASP A 120 -7.83 -7.81 -5.72
CA ASP A 120 -7.89 -8.42 -7.04
C ASP A 120 -6.83 -9.51 -7.09
N SER A 121 -7.26 -10.77 -6.93
CA SER A 121 -6.39 -11.94 -6.98
C SER A 121 -5.68 -12.10 -8.33
N ALA A 122 -6.19 -11.47 -9.40
CA ALA A 122 -5.52 -11.44 -10.69
C ALA A 122 -4.27 -10.53 -10.71
N TRP A 123 -4.13 -9.64 -9.73
CA TRP A 123 -3.01 -8.68 -9.69
C TRP A 123 -1.71 -9.31 -9.15
N VAL A 124 -1.79 -10.27 -8.23
CA VAL A 124 -0.64 -11.10 -7.79
C VAL A 124 0.06 -11.76 -8.99
N ASN A 125 -0.73 -12.26 -9.95
CA ASN A 125 -0.19 -12.95 -11.13
C ASN A 125 0.32 -11.99 -12.21
N LYS A 126 -0.16 -10.74 -12.26
CA LYS A 126 0.17 -9.81 -13.35
C LYS A 126 1.56 -9.16 -13.23
N TYR A 127 2.26 -9.34 -12.11
CA TYR A 127 3.67 -8.96 -11.97
C TYR A 127 4.60 -9.98 -12.67
N LEU A 128 4.12 -11.18 -13.00
CA LEU A 128 4.89 -12.26 -13.63
C LEU A 128 5.00 -12.14 -15.15
N ASP A 129 4.07 -11.43 -15.81
CA ASP A 129 4.10 -11.26 -17.28
C ASP A 129 5.03 -10.11 -17.74
N TYR A 130 5.66 -9.38 -16.82
CA TYR A 130 6.56 -8.26 -17.11
C TYR A 130 8.03 -8.52 -16.75
N LEU A 131 8.38 -9.78 -16.41
CA LEU A 131 9.75 -10.30 -16.29
C LEU A 131 9.99 -11.37 -17.38
#